data_AF-A0A6L9G9Z5-F1
#
_entry.id   AF-A0A6L9G9Z5-F1
#
_cell.length_a   1.000
_cell.length_b   1.000
_cell.length_c   1.000
_cell.angle_alpha   90.00
_cell.angle_beta   90.00
_cell.angle_gamma   90.00
#
_symmetry.space_group_name_H-M   'P 1'
#
loop_
_entity.id
_entity.type
_entity.pdbx_description
1 polymer ?
#
loop_
_entity_poly.entity_id
_entity_poly.type
_entity_poly.pdbx_seq_one_letter_code
_entity_poly.pdbx_strand_id
1 'polypeptide(L)' 'GGLGSIFGSFAGAALMVLLPVLLKNLLVGQLGWPTDLAAHIELMIVGALIVLFLIVEPHGLARLWALTKEKLRLWPFPH' A
#
# COMPACT_ATOMS: atom_id res chain seq x y z
N GLY A 1 -13.14 -7.80 6.79
CA GLY A 1 -11.75 -7.34 6.83
C GLY A 1 -11.59 -6.14 5.94
N GLY A 2 -10.83 -5.12 6.37
CA GLY A 2 -10.13 -4.14 5.52
C GLY A 2 -10.98 -3.25 4.63
N LEU A 3 -11.55 -3.86 3.60
CA LEU A 3 -12.34 -3.28 2.51
C LEU A 3 -13.69 -2.66 2.95
N GLY A 4 -14.12 -2.92 4.19
CA GLY A 4 -15.31 -2.33 4.79
C GLY A 4 -15.03 -1.30 5.89
N SER A 5 -13.75 -1.04 6.21
CA SER A 5 -13.39 0.01 7.18
C SER A 5 -13.01 1.27 6.42
N ILE A 6 -13.56 2.42 6.85
CA ILE A 6 -13.33 3.73 6.22
C ILE A 6 -11.82 3.99 6.02
N PHE A 7 -11.01 3.62 7.01
CA PHE A 7 -9.56 3.82 6.99
C PHE A 7 -8.83 2.93 5.96
N GLY A 8 -9.23 1.66 5.85
CA GLY A 8 -8.62 0.72 4.90
C GLY A 8 -8.93 1.08 3.46
N SER A 9 -10.15 1.50 3.18
CA SER A 9 -10.56 1.96 1.84
C SER A 9 -9.89 3.29 1.46
N PHE A 10 -9.71 4.21 2.40
CA PHE A 10 -9.01 5.47 2.16
C PHE A 10 -7.51 5.26 1.89
N ALA A 11 -6.84 4.45 2.71
CA ALA A 11 -5.42 4.14 2.51
C ALA A 11 -5.17 3.36 1.21
N GLY A 12 -6.04 2.41 0.88
CA GLY A 12 -5.97 1.66 -0.38
C GLY A 12 -6.16 2.56 -1.60
N ALA A 13 -7.16 3.44 -1.60
CA ALA A 13 -7.39 4.40 -2.68
C ALA A 13 -6.22 5.39 -2.83
N ALA A 14 -5.72 5.93 -1.71
CA ALA A 14 -4.57 6.83 -1.72
C ALA A 14 -3.31 6.15 -2.28
N LEU A 15 -3.03 4.90 -1.90
CA LEU A 15 -1.89 4.15 -2.41
C LEU A 15 -2.01 3.88 -3.91
N MET A 16 -3.20 3.48 -4.39
CA MET A 16 -3.43 3.23 -5.81
C MET A 16 -3.26 4.47 -6.69
N VAL A 17 -3.52 5.66 -6.16
CA VAL A 17 -3.42 6.92 -6.91
C VAL A 17 -2.05 7.59 -6.76
N LEU A 18 -1.49 7.64 -5.54
CA LEU A 18 -0.23 8.36 -5.29
C LEU A 18 0.99 7.60 -5.77
N LEU A 19 1.03 6.28 -5.61
CA LEU A 19 2.19 5.48 -5.98
C LEU A 19 2.56 5.59 -7.47
N PRO A 20 1.64 5.41 -8.43
CA PRO A 20 1.97 5.55 -9.85
C PRO A 20 2.50 6.95 -10.19
N VAL A 21 1.87 8.00 -9.65
CA VAL A 21 2.31 9.39 -9.86
C VAL A 21 3.72 9.63 -9.29
N LEU A 22 4.01 9.08 -8.12
CA LEU A 22 5.31 9.21 -7.47
C LEU A 22 6.40 8.45 -8.24
N LEU A 23 6.11 7.23 -8.69
CA LEU A 23 7.01 6.43 -9.53
C LEU A 23 7.29 7.13 -10.85
N LYS A 24 6.28 7.64 -11.54
CA LYS A 24 6.44 8.38 -12.79
C LYS A 24 7.32 9.62 -12.60
N ASN A 25 7.09 10.41 -11.55
CA ASN A 25 7.88 11.60 -11.27
C ASN A 25 9.35 11.27 -10.92
N LEU A 26 9.60 10.18 -10.21
CA LEU A 26 10.96 9.74 -9.88
C LEU A 26 11.68 9.13 -11.10
N LEU A 27 11.06 8.18 -11.79
CA LEU A 27 11.65 7.44 -12.91
C LEU A 27 11.83 8.31 -14.15
N VAL A 28 10.81 9.07 -14.52
CA VAL A 28 10.86 9.92 -15.73
C VAL A 28 11.42 11.30 -15.38
N GLY A 29 10.96 11.90 -14.27
CA GLY A 29 11.33 13.28 -13.92
C GLY A 29 12.74 13.42 -13.35
N GLN A 30 13.19 12.51 -12.48
CA GLN A 30 14.51 12.62 -11.83
C GLN A 30 15.58 11.77 -12.50
N LEU A 31 15.24 10.54 -12.89
CA LEU A 31 16.19 9.59 -13.49
C LEU A 31 16.29 9.70 -15.02
N GLY A 32 15.36 10.41 -15.67
CA GLY A 32 15.36 10.62 -17.12
C GLY A 32 15.13 9.33 -17.94
N TRP A 33 14.48 8.32 -17.35
CA TRP A 33 14.25 7.06 -18.04
C TRP A 33 13.22 7.22 -19.18
N PRO A 34 13.32 6.39 -20.24
CA PRO A 34 12.32 6.35 -21.29
C PRO A 34 10.94 6.10 -20.68
N THR A 35 9.95 6.90 -21.09
CA THR A 35 8.57 6.81 -20.58
C THR A 35 7.96 5.42 -20.78
N ASP A 36 8.36 4.74 -21.85
CA ASP A 36 7.91 3.38 -22.17
C ASP A 36 8.39 2.38 -21.11
N LEU A 37 9.67 2.44 -20.75
CA LEU A 37 10.26 1.59 -19.70
C LEU A 37 9.67 1.91 -18.32
N ALA A 38 9.51 3.19 -18.01
CA ALA A 38 8.93 3.63 -16.75
C ALA A 38 7.49 3.14 -16.58
N ALA A 39 6.66 3.18 -17.65
CA ALA A 39 5.29 2.69 -17.62
C ALA A 39 5.19 1.18 -17.39
N HIS A 40 6.06 0.38 -18.03
CA HIS A 40 6.11 -1.07 -17.80
C HIS A 40 6.51 -1.39 -16.36
N ILE A 41 7.49 -0.68 -15.80
CA ILE A 41 7.93 -0.85 -14.41
C ILE A 41 6.86 -0.41 -13.42
N GLU A 42 6.19 0.70 -13.69
CA GLU A 42 5.06 1.17 -12.89
C GLU A 42 3.94 0.11 -12.83
N LEU A 43 3.55 -0.45 -13.97
CA LEU A 43 2.59 -1.54 -14.05
C LEU A 43 3.03 -2.78 -13.26
N MET A 44 4.30 -3.16 -13.39
CA MET A 44 4.85 -4.33 -12.71
C MET A 44 4.89 -4.14 -11.18
N ILE A 45 5.27 -2.94 -10.71
CA ILE A 45 5.30 -2.60 -9.29
C ILE A 45 3.87 -2.53 -8.72
N VAL A 46 2.94 -1.86 -9.41
CA VAL A 46 1.54 -1.77 -8.97
C VAL A 46 0.90 -3.15 -8.93
N GLY A 47 1.09 -3.95 -9.99
CA GLY A 47 0.60 -5.33 -10.06
C GLY A 47 1.19 -6.22 -8.96
N ALA A 48 2.50 -6.14 -8.74
CA ALA A 48 3.16 -6.85 -7.65
C ALA A 48 2.62 -6.43 -6.29
N LEU A 49 2.38 -5.13 -6.06
CA LEU A 49 1.78 -4.61 -4.84
C LEU A 49 0.37 -5.15 -4.60
N ILE A 50 -0.47 -5.20 -5.64
CA ILE A 50 -1.80 -5.81 -5.55
C ILE A 50 -1.68 -7.27 -5.10
N VAL A 51 -0.79 -8.04 -5.74
CA VAL A 51 -0.56 -9.45 -5.38
C VAL A 51 0.00 -9.59 -3.96
N LEU A 52 0.95 -8.74 -3.56
CA LEU A 52 1.53 -8.72 -2.21
C LEU A 52 0.46 -8.43 -1.15
N PHE A 53 -0.44 -7.48 -1.42
CA PHE A 53 -1.61 -7.20 -0.58
C PHE A 53 -2.52 -8.41 -0.45
N LEU A 54 -2.78 -9.13 -1.55
CA LEU A 54 -3.60 -10.34 -1.55
C LEU A 54 -2.95 -11.48 -0.76
N ILE A 55 -1.63 -11.65 -0.86
CA ILE A 55 -0.86 -12.71 -0.16
C ILE A 55 -0.73 -12.42 1.34
N VAL A 56 -0.31 -11.21 1.70
CA VAL A 56 -0.03 -10.86 3.10
C VAL A 56 -1.29 -10.81 3.93
N GLU A 57 -2.42 -10.34 3.38
CA GLU A 57 -3.69 -10.38 4.10
C GLU A 57 -4.88 -10.23 3.13
N PRO A 58 -5.58 -11.32 2.74
CA PRO A 58 -6.75 -11.24 1.84
C PRO A 58 -7.94 -10.46 2.45
N HIS A 59 -7.82 -10.05 3.72
CA HIS A 59 -8.79 -9.27 4.48
C HIS A 59 -8.34 -7.81 4.71
N GLY A 60 -7.17 -7.36 4.25
CA GLY A 60 -6.73 -5.95 4.22
C GLY A 60 -6.23 -5.29 5.53
N LEU A 61 -5.58 -4.11 5.38
CA LEU A 61 -4.89 -3.25 6.38
C LEU A 61 -5.58 -3.06 7.74
N ALA A 62 -6.89 -3.21 7.81
CA ALA A 62 -7.64 -3.05 9.05
C ALA A 62 -7.31 -4.11 10.10
N ARG A 63 -6.91 -5.32 9.68
CA ARG A 63 -6.55 -6.40 10.62
C ARG A 63 -5.16 -6.20 11.19
N LEU A 64 -4.18 -5.80 10.38
CA LEU A 64 -2.88 -5.30 10.85
C LEU A 64 -3.04 -4.12 11.81
N TRP A 65 -3.87 -3.12 11.48
CA TRP A 65 -4.12 -1.98 12.38
C TRP A 65 -4.89 -2.37 13.65
N ALA A 66 -5.79 -3.35 13.58
CA ALA A 66 -6.46 -3.90 14.75
C ALA A 66 -5.49 -4.65 15.65
N LEU A 67 -4.59 -5.48 15.09
CA LEU A 67 -3.55 -6.19 15.82
C LEU A 67 -2.53 -5.23 16.43
N THR A 68 -2.12 -4.18 15.72
CA THR A 68 -1.26 -3.12 16.27
C THR A 68 -1.96 -2.38 17.39
N LYS A 69 -3.25 -2.05 17.25
CA LYS A 69 -4.03 -1.41 18.32
C LYS A 69 -4.26 -2.33 19.52
N GLU A 70 -4.50 -3.62 19.32
CA GLU A 70 -4.58 -4.60 20.41
C GLU A 70 -3.23 -4.72 21.14
N LYS A 71 -2.12 -4.79 20.40
CA LYS A 71 -0.77 -4.77 20.98
C LYS A 71 -0.45 -3.46 21.72
N LEU A 72 -0.89 -2.31 21.21
CA LEU A 72 -0.70 -1.02 21.88
C LEU A 72 -1.58 -0.85 23.11
N ARG A 73 -2.76 -1.48 23.17
CA ARG A 73 -3.67 -1.37 24.32
C ARG A 73 -3.21 -2.19 25.53
N LEU A 74 -2.45 -3.26 25.29
CA LEU A 74 -1.79 -4.06 26.34
C LEU A 74 -0.45 -3.45 26.82
N TRP A 75 -0.04 -2.34 26.23
CA TRP A 75 1.10 -1.54 26.65
C TRP A 75 0.56 -0.31 27.38
N PRO A 76 0.75 -0.14 28.70
CA PRO A 76 1.99 -0.37 29.45
C PRO A 76 1.89 -1.29 30.69
N PHE A 77 0.81 -2.04 30.91
CA PHE A 77 0.71 -2.97 32.06
C PHE A 77 0.21 -4.36 31.65
N PRO A 78 0.92 -5.46 31.97
CA PRO A 78 0.55 -6.82 31.57
C PRO A 78 -0.57 -7.50 32.40
N HIS A 79 -1.49 -6.74 33.01
CA HIS A 79 -2.66 -7.26 33.74
C HIS A 79 -3.90 -6.42 33.43
#